data_AF-A0A850CHG3-F1
#
_entry.id   AF-A0A850CHG3-F1
#
_cell.length_a   1.000
_cell.length_b   1.000
_cell.length_c   1.000
_cell.angle_alpha   90.00
_cell.angle_beta   90.00
_cell.angle_gamma   90.00
#
_symmetry.space_group_name_H-M   'P 1'
#
loop_
_entity.id
_entity.type
_entity.pdbx_description
1 polymer ?
#
loop_
_entity_poly.entity_id
_entity_poly.type
_entity_poly.pdbx_seq_one_letter_code
_entity_poly.pdbx_strand_id
1 'polypeptide(L)'
;MSNEAFDRLEQAADRVATWAEWERANRVGLLWIHAGVGITAGAQMLAFGSAANIEDLVGIWVRTALGLLAIIGGIVLGAGIRRRSRRRRHWLELEAVGLALLGLWDFAMAAGMAAARIAAGDFSPRALWEPLPPPGTYVLPYPVSIYAGLCALICVHLWTLRRFKKGR
;
A
#
# COMPACT_ATOMS: atom_id res chain seq x y z
N MET A 1 -37.19 26.43 22.17
CA MET A 1 -36.67 25.90 20.89
C MET A 1 -37.87 25.37 20.11
N SER A 2 -38.02 25.74 18.84
CA SER A 2 -39.10 25.22 17.97
C SER A 2 -38.79 23.78 17.55
N ASN A 3 -39.82 22.98 17.28
CA ASN A 3 -39.68 21.61 16.76
C ASN A 3 -38.80 21.58 15.49
N GLU A 4 -38.91 22.60 14.62
CA GLU A 4 -38.05 22.71 13.44
C GLU A 4 -36.54 22.79 13.75
N ALA A 5 -36.15 23.43 14.86
CA ALA A 5 -34.73 23.52 15.23
C ALA A 5 -34.20 22.17 15.73
N PHE A 6 -35.05 21.38 16.38
CA PHE A 6 -34.73 20.02 16.82
C PHE A 6 -34.62 19.07 15.62
N ASP A 7 -35.59 19.12 14.70
CA ASP A 7 -35.60 18.31 13.47
C ASP A 7 -34.36 18.58 12.60
N ARG A 8 -33.91 19.84 12.51
CA ARG A 8 -32.67 20.19 11.79
C ARG A 8 -31.42 19.62 12.44
N LEU A 9 -31.37 19.57 13.78
CA LEU A 9 -30.24 18.98 14.51
C LEU A 9 -30.22 17.47 14.36
N GLU A 10 -31.37 16.81 14.42
CA GLU A 10 -31.49 15.37 14.20
C GLU A 10 -31.05 14.99 12.77
N GLN A 11 -31.55 15.70 11.75
CA GLN A 11 -31.12 15.52 10.36
C GLN A 11 -29.63 15.82 10.13
N ALA A 12 -29.04 16.75 10.88
CA ALA A 12 -27.61 17.02 10.82
C ALA A 12 -26.79 15.89 11.46
N ALA A 13 -27.25 15.38 12.62
CA ALA A 13 -26.62 14.28 13.33
C ALA A 13 -26.63 12.99 12.48
N ASP A 14 -27.77 12.66 11.87
CA ASP A 14 -27.91 11.49 11.00
C ASP A 14 -27.00 11.56 9.77
N ARG A 15 -26.88 12.75 9.17
CA ARG A 15 -25.95 12.97 8.05
C ARG A 15 -24.51 12.73 8.50
N VAL A 16 -24.09 13.30 9.63
CA VAL A 16 -22.73 13.11 10.15
C VAL A 16 -22.45 11.64 10.47
N ALA A 17 -23.41 10.93 11.08
CA ALA A 17 -23.28 9.50 11.37
C ALA A 17 -23.13 8.66 10.10
N THR A 18 -23.99 8.90 9.09
CA THR A 18 -23.93 8.22 7.79
C THR A 18 -22.60 8.46 7.08
N TRP A 19 -22.11 9.70 7.08
CA TRP A 19 -20.81 10.05 6.51
C TRP A 19 -19.66 9.34 7.22
N ALA A 20 -19.68 9.28 8.55
CA ALA A 20 -18.65 8.60 9.33
C ALA A 20 -18.64 7.08 9.09
N GLU A 21 -19.82 6.47 8.92
CA GLU A 21 -19.94 5.05 8.56
C GLU A 21 -19.38 4.77 7.17
N TRP A 22 -19.72 5.62 6.19
CA TRP A 22 -19.21 5.52 4.83
C TRP A 22 -17.68 5.65 4.79
N GLU A 23 -17.12 6.65 5.47
CA GLU A 23 -15.66 6.86 5.53
C GLU A 23 -14.95 5.66 6.15
N ARG A 24 -15.54 5.08 7.21
CA ARG A 24 -15.02 3.89 7.86
C ARG A 24 -15.04 2.68 6.92
N ALA A 25 -16.13 2.46 6.20
CA ALA A 25 -16.25 1.38 5.23
C ALA A 25 -15.25 1.54 4.08
N ASN A 26 -15.11 2.75 3.54
CA ASN A 26 -14.16 3.07 2.48
C ASN A 26 -12.72 2.81 2.92
N ARG A 27 -12.34 3.24 4.13
CA ARG A 27 -11.03 2.95 4.71
C ARG A 27 -10.76 1.45 4.82
N VAL A 28 -11.74 0.65 5.25
CA VAL A 28 -11.59 -0.80 5.36
C VAL A 28 -11.46 -1.45 3.98
N GLY A 29 -12.22 -0.98 2.99
CA GLY A 29 -12.10 -1.41 1.59
C GLY A 29 -10.70 -1.18 1.03
N LEU A 30 -10.15 0.03 1.22
CA LEU A 30 -8.78 0.36 0.79
C LEU A 30 -7.72 -0.54 1.45
N LEU A 31 -7.85 -0.83 2.74
CA LEU A 31 -6.92 -1.75 3.41
C LEU A 31 -7.01 -3.18 2.90
N TRP A 32 -8.19 -3.65 2.51
CA TRP A 32 -8.35 -4.95 1.84
C TRP A 32 -7.67 -4.98 0.48
N ILE A 33 -7.73 -3.88 -0.28
CA ILE A 33 -7.02 -3.75 -1.56
C ILE A 33 -5.51 -3.87 -1.32
N HIS A 34 -4.94 -3.14 -0.36
CA HIS A 34 -3.52 -3.27 -0.01
C HIS A 34 -3.12 -4.69 0.37
N ALA A 35 -3.94 -5.36 1.19
CA ALA A 35 -3.70 -6.75 1.58
C ALA A 35 -3.72 -7.69 0.38
N GLY A 36 -4.72 -7.55 -0.50
CA GLY A 36 -4.87 -8.35 -1.71
C GLY A 36 -3.70 -8.14 -2.68
N VAL A 37 -3.34 -6.88 -2.95
CA VAL A 37 -2.21 -6.51 -3.81
C VAL A 37 -0.90 -7.07 -3.27
N GLY A 38 -0.64 -6.95 -1.97
CA GLY A 38 0.58 -7.52 -1.36
C GLY A 38 0.70 -9.03 -1.57
N ILE A 39 -0.41 -9.77 -1.42
CA ILE A 39 -0.43 -11.22 -1.64
C ILE A 39 -0.23 -11.56 -3.12
N THR A 40 -0.97 -10.92 -4.03
CA THR A 40 -0.91 -11.25 -5.46
C THR A 40 0.41 -10.81 -6.08
N ALA A 41 0.89 -9.60 -5.79
CA ALA A 41 2.17 -9.09 -6.29
C ALA A 41 3.34 -9.91 -5.74
N GLY A 42 3.32 -10.26 -4.45
CA GLY A 42 4.35 -11.12 -3.86
C GLY A 42 4.36 -12.53 -4.47
N ALA A 43 3.19 -13.14 -4.71
CA ALA A 43 3.09 -14.44 -5.37
C ALA A 43 3.57 -14.39 -6.82
N GLN A 44 3.19 -13.35 -7.58
CA GLN A 44 3.71 -13.11 -8.93
C GLN A 44 5.23 -12.97 -8.93
N MET A 45 5.77 -12.24 -7.96
CA MET A 45 7.20 -12.03 -7.85
C MET A 45 7.96 -13.32 -7.55
N LEU A 46 7.42 -14.21 -6.72
CA LEU A 46 8.00 -15.53 -6.48
C LEU A 46 7.94 -16.44 -7.71
N ALA A 47 6.83 -16.39 -8.46
CA ALA A 47 6.59 -17.28 -9.59
C ALA A 47 7.29 -16.85 -10.89
N PHE A 48 7.28 -15.55 -11.20
CA PHE A 48 7.74 -15.00 -12.47
C PHE A 48 9.00 -14.15 -12.35
N GLY A 49 9.45 -13.91 -11.12
CA GLY A 49 10.56 -13.02 -10.83
C GLY A 49 10.10 -11.61 -10.52
N SER A 50 11.05 -10.81 -10.05
CA SER A 50 10.83 -9.41 -9.72
C SER A 50 11.09 -8.53 -10.94
N ALA A 51 11.72 -7.37 -10.75
CA ALA A 51 12.29 -6.65 -11.87
C ALA A 51 13.71 -7.16 -12.11
N ALA A 52 13.96 -7.70 -13.31
CA ALA A 52 15.28 -8.22 -13.71
C ALA A 52 16.41 -7.25 -13.34
N ASN A 53 16.21 -5.96 -13.59
CA ASN A 53 17.18 -4.90 -13.26
C ASN A 53 17.51 -4.78 -11.76
N ILE A 54 16.61 -5.15 -10.85
CA ILE A 54 16.87 -5.18 -9.40
C ILE A 54 17.62 -6.48 -9.03
N GLU A 55 17.25 -7.61 -9.65
CA GLU A 55 17.91 -8.90 -9.43
C GLU A 55 19.37 -8.87 -9.90
N ASP A 56 19.64 -8.21 -11.02
CA ASP A 56 20.99 -8.06 -11.56
C ASP A 56 21.85 -7.16 -10.66
N LEU A 57 21.25 -6.16 -10.00
CA LEU A 57 21.96 -5.21 -9.14
C LEU A 57 22.26 -5.78 -7.75
N VAL A 58 21.31 -6.49 -7.15
CA VAL A 58 21.35 -6.90 -5.73
C VAL A 58 21.49 -8.41 -5.55
N GLY A 59 21.16 -9.18 -6.58
CA GLY A 59 21.18 -10.64 -6.59
C GLY A 59 19.78 -11.27 -6.57
N ILE A 60 19.69 -12.50 -7.06
CA ILE A 60 18.43 -13.24 -7.23
C ILE A 60 17.67 -13.50 -5.92
N TRP A 61 18.35 -13.48 -4.76
CA TRP A 61 17.74 -13.65 -3.45
C TRP A 61 16.68 -12.59 -3.13
N VAL A 62 16.76 -11.41 -3.78
CA VAL A 62 15.81 -10.31 -3.61
C VAL A 62 14.39 -10.75 -3.98
N ARG A 63 14.26 -11.67 -4.95
CA ARG A 63 13.00 -12.25 -5.40
C ARG A 63 12.26 -12.90 -4.23
N THR A 64 12.96 -13.79 -3.53
CA THR A 64 12.40 -14.51 -2.39
C THR A 64 12.14 -13.57 -1.21
N ALA A 65 13.11 -12.72 -0.88
CA ALA A 65 13.00 -11.84 0.28
C ALA A 65 11.85 -10.85 0.16
N LEU A 66 11.78 -10.10 -0.94
CA LEU A 66 10.74 -9.09 -1.16
C LEU A 66 9.38 -9.75 -1.51
N GLY A 67 9.38 -10.87 -2.24
CA GLY A 67 8.15 -11.61 -2.53
C GLY A 67 7.48 -12.14 -1.25
N LEU A 68 8.26 -12.74 -0.35
CA LEU A 68 7.75 -13.18 0.96
C LEU A 68 7.35 -11.99 1.85
N LEU A 69 8.11 -10.89 1.84
CA LEU A 69 7.77 -9.68 2.60
C LEU A 69 6.38 -9.15 2.21
N ALA A 70 6.08 -9.05 0.91
CA ALA A 70 4.78 -8.60 0.41
C ALA A 70 3.64 -9.55 0.82
N ILE A 71 3.84 -10.87 0.66
CA ILE A 71 2.85 -11.89 1.05
C ILE A 71 2.58 -11.84 2.55
N ILE A 72 3.62 -11.85 3.38
CA ILE A 72 3.50 -11.82 4.84
C ILE A 72 2.82 -10.52 5.26
N GLY A 73 3.23 -9.37 4.70
CA GLY A 73 2.60 -8.08 4.95
C GLY A 73 1.10 -8.09 4.64
N GLY A 74 0.73 -8.62 3.47
CA GLY A 74 -0.67 -8.75 3.05
C GLY A 74 -1.50 -9.69 3.92
N ILE A 75 -0.94 -10.85 4.30
CA ILE A 75 -1.61 -11.81 5.21
C ILE A 75 -1.81 -11.20 6.60
N VAL A 76 -0.77 -10.58 7.16
CA VAL A 76 -0.83 -9.95 8.49
C VAL A 76 -1.85 -8.81 8.50
N LEU A 77 -1.87 -7.98 7.45
CA LEU A 77 -2.85 -6.91 7.29
C LEU A 77 -4.27 -7.48 7.18
N GLY A 78 -4.51 -8.45 6.30
CA GLY A 78 -5.82 -9.10 6.13
C GLY A 78 -6.31 -9.78 7.42
N ALA A 79 -5.41 -10.42 8.16
CA ALA A 79 -5.71 -11.00 9.47
C ALA A 79 -6.09 -9.91 10.49
N GLY A 80 -5.38 -8.78 10.50
CA GLY A 80 -5.71 -7.60 11.30
C GLY A 80 -7.12 -7.07 11.01
N ILE A 81 -7.44 -6.87 9.72
CA ILE A 81 -8.75 -6.36 9.28
C ILE A 81 -9.88 -7.34 9.62
N ARG A 82 -9.72 -8.63 9.29
CA ARG A 82 -10.75 -9.65 9.54
C ARG A 82 -11.07 -9.80 11.03
N ARG A 83 -10.05 -9.69 11.88
CA ARG A 83 -10.19 -9.85 13.34
C ARG A 83 -10.60 -8.55 14.05
N ARG A 84 -10.50 -7.39 13.39
CA ARG A 84 -10.98 -6.09 13.88
C ARG A 84 -12.45 -6.12 14.34
N SER A 85 -13.27 -6.95 13.71
CA SER A 85 -14.70 -7.09 14.02
C SER A 85 -14.99 -7.68 15.42
N ARG A 86 -14.01 -8.29 16.11
CA ARG A 86 -14.27 -9.14 17.30
C ARG A 86 -13.65 -8.73 18.67
N ARG A 87 -13.27 -7.44 18.90
CA ARG A 87 -12.77 -6.78 20.18
C ARG A 87 -11.24 -6.62 20.36
N ARG A 88 -10.82 -5.44 20.90
CA ARG A 88 -9.58 -5.06 21.65
C ARG A 88 -8.29 -4.56 20.93
N ARG A 89 -7.47 -3.80 21.68
CA ARG A 89 -6.30 -2.97 21.27
C ARG A 89 -5.23 -3.64 20.39
N HIS A 90 -4.95 -4.94 20.54
CA HIS A 90 -3.85 -5.64 19.86
C HIS A 90 -4.04 -5.74 18.33
N TRP A 91 -5.27 -5.63 17.82
CA TRP A 91 -5.54 -5.80 16.38
C TRP A 91 -5.14 -4.57 15.55
N LEU A 92 -5.13 -3.39 16.15
CA LEU A 92 -4.58 -2.18 15.52
C LEU A 92 -3.07 -2.31 15.30
N GLU A 93 -2.39 -3.14 16.10
CA GLU A 93 -0.96 -3.40 15.96
C GLU A 93 -0.70 -4.34 14.78
N LEU A 94 -1.53 -5.35 14.55
CA LEU A 94 -1.43 -6.19 13.34
C LEU A 94 -1.73 -5.41 12.06
N GLU A 95 -2.76 -4.55 12.05
CA GLU A 95 -2.99 -3.64 10.91
C GLU A 95 -1.76 -2.77 10.66
N ALA A 96 -1.17 -2.18 11.71
CA ALA A 96 0.01 -1.33 11.59
C ALA A 96 1.26 -2.11 11.14
N VAL A 97 1.47 -3.33 11.64
CA VAL A 97 2.59 -4.19 11.24
C VAL A 97 2.43 -4.61 9.78
N GLY A 98 1.25 -5.09 9.36
CA GLY A 98 1.00 -5.45 7.97
C GLY A 98 1.21 -4.27 7.03
N LEU A 99 0.70 -3.09 7.39
CA LEU A 99 0.95 -1.85 6.64
C LEU A 99 2.44 -1.47 6.62
N ALA A 100 3.15 -1.58 7.74
CA ALA A 100 4.58 -1.26 7.79
C ALA A 100 5.41 -2.20 6.89
N LEU A 101 5.08 -3.49 6.87
CA LEU A 101 5.74 -4.47 5.99
C LEU A 101 5.47 -4.16 4.51
N LEU A 102 4.22 -3.85 4.15
CA LEU A 102 3.87 -3.45 2.77
C LEU A 102 4.52 -2.11 2.38
N GLY A 103 4.57 -1.14 3.29
CA GLY A 103 5.24 0.13 3.06
C GLY A 103 6.76 -0.03 2.88
N LEU A 104 7.37 -0.92 3.67
CA LEU A 104 8.79 -1.26 3.49
C LEU A 104 9.03 -1.95 2.14
N TRP A 105 8.12 -2.82 1.71
CA TRP A 105 8.18 -3.45 0.39
C TRP A 105 8.06 -2.42 -0.74
N ASP A 106 7.05 -1.53 -0.70
CA ASP A 106 6.87 -0.46 -1.68
C ASP A 106 8.10 0.44 -1.74
N PHE A 107 8.65 0.82 -0.59
CA PHE A 107 9.87 1.61 -0.51
C PHE A 107 11.06 0.88 -1.14
N ALA A 108 11.26 -0.40 -0.83
CA ALA A 108 12.34 -1.20 -1.38
C ALA A 108 12.22 -1.34 -2.91
N MET A 109 11.00 -1.53 -3.43
CA MET A 109 10.74 -1.57 -4.87
C MET A 109 11.03 -0.21 -5.53
N ALA A 110 10.57 0.89 -4.95
CA ALA A 110 10.86 2.23 -5.46
C ALA A 110 12.36 2.54 -5.47
N ALA A 111 13.05 2.25 -4.37
CA ALA A 111 14.49 2.48 -4.23
C ALA A 111 15.31 1.58 -5.16
N GLY A 112 14.97 0.29 -5.26
CA GLY A 112 15.65 -0.66 -6.15
C GLY A 112 15.51 -0.26 -7.62
N MET A 113 14.31 0.13 -8.05
CA MET A 113 14.09 0.63 -9.41
C MET A 113 14.85 1.93 -9.69
N ALA A 114 14.85 2.86 -8.72
CA ALA A 114 15.59 4.12 -8.86
C ALA A 114 17.11 3.86 -8.95
N ALA A 115 17.64 2.99 -8.10
CA ALA A 115 19.05 2.59 -8.11
C ALA A 115 19.43 1.90 -9.44
N ALA A 116 18.60 0.95 -9.91
CA ALA A 116 18.83 0.29 -11.20
C ALA A 116 18.83 1.29 -12.37
N ARG A 117 17.93 2.29 -12.34
CA ARG A 117 17.90 3.35 -13.36
C ARG A 117 19.13 4.25 -13.31
N ILE A 118 19.59 4.61 -12.10
CA ILE A 118 20.84 5.37 -11.90
C ILE A 118 22.04 4.57 -12.42
N ALA A 119 22.13 3.29 -12.09
CA ALA A 119 23.22 2.42 -12.52
C ALA A 119 23.25 2.21 -14.04
N ALA A 120 22.09 2.11 -14.68
CA ALA A 120 21.98 1.99 -16.14
C ALA A 120 22.34 3.28 -16.89
N GLY A 121 22.36 4.43 -16.21
CA GLY A 121 22.58 5.74 -16.85
C GLY A 121 21.49 6.17 -17.84
N ASP A 122 20.42 5.38 -18.00
CA ASP A 122 19.34 5.63 -18.96
C ASP A 122 18.21 6.45 -18.31
N PHE A 123 18.33 7.77 -18.41
CA PHE A 123 17.29 8.72 -18.04
C PHE A 123 16.49 9.24 -19.23
N SER A 124 16.67 8.66 -20.41
CA SER A 124 16.02 9.16 -21.62
C SER A 124 14.49 9.18 -21.44
N PRO A 125 13.84 10.34 -21.68
CA PRO A 125 12.39 10.39 -21.74
C PRO A 125 11.95 9.64 -22.98
N ARG A 126 11.26 8.50 -22.80
CA ARG A 126 10.70 7.72 -23.90
C ARG A 126 9.26 8.14 -24.13
N ALA A 127 8.95 8.53 -25.35
CA ALA A 127 7.57 8.85 -25.72
C ALA A 127 6.72 7.58 -25.77
N LEU A 128 5.41 7.71 -25.50
CA LEU A 128 4.46 6.58 -25.44
C LEU A 128 4.40 5.74 -26.73
N TRP A 129 4.79 6.31 -27.88
CA TRP A 129 4.75 5.67 -29.20
C TRP A 129 6.08 5.04 -29.62
N GLU A 130 7.15 5.17 -28.83
CA GLU A 130 8.43 4.54 -29.15
C GLU A 130 8.37 3.04 -28.86
N PRO A 131 8.87 2.19 -29.77
CA PRO A 131 8.95 0.76 -29.53
C PRO A 131 9.82 0.51 -28.29
N LEU A 132 9.28 -0.27 -27.35
CA LEU A 132 10.01 -0.64 -26.16
C LEU A 132 11.23 -1.49 -26.56
N PRO A 133 12.41 -1.24 -25.97
CA PRO A 133 13.56 -2.12 -26.16
C PRO A 133 13.25 -3.54 -25.72
N PRO A 134 14.11 -4.53 -26.03
CA PRO A 134 13.96 -5.88 -25.52
C PRO A 134 13.78 -5.88 -23.99
N PRO A 135 12.88 -6.71 -23.43
CA PRO A 135 12.67 -6.79 -21.99
C PRO A 135 13.99 -6.96 -21.24
N GLY A 136 14.18 -6.21 -20.14
CA GLY A 136 15.41 -6.28 -19.33
C GLY A 136 16.58 -5.43 -19.82
N THR A 137 16.46 -4.73 -20.97
CA THR A 137 17.49 -3.79 -21.44
C THR A 137 17.23 -2.34 -21.05
N TYR A 138 16.15 -2.09 -20.31
CA TYR A 138 15.72 -0.75 -19.91
C TYR A 138 14.95 -0.79 -18.58
N VAL A 139 15.02 0.32 -17.85
CA VAL A 139 14.24 0.54 -16.62
C VAL A 139 13.19 1.60 -16.92
N LEU A 140 11.90 1.28 -16.85
CA LEU A 140 10.85 2.29 -17.01
C LEU A 140 10.85 3.26 -15.81
N PRO A 141 10.56 4.56 -16.01
CA PRO A 141 10.56 5.53 -14.90
C PRO A 141 9.30 5.44 -14.03
N TYR A 142 8.15 5.16 -14.64
CA TYR A 142 6.86 5.21 -13.95
C TYR A 142 6.72 4.22 -12.76
N PRO A 143 7.34 3.02 -12.74
CA PRO A 143 7.30 2.14 -11.58
C PRO A 143 7.83 2.83 -10.31
N VAL A 144 8.86 3.68 -10.40
CA VAL A 144 9.39 4.43 -9.25
C VAL A 144 8.30 5.30 -8.64
N SER A 145 7.60 6.09 -9.46
CA SER A 145 6.51 6.95 -9.00
C SER A 145 5.32 6.18 -8.45
N ILE A 146 4.99 5.03 -9.05
CA ILE A 146 3.88 4.17 -8.57
C ILE A 146 4.22 3.65 -7.17
N TYR A 147 5.37 3.00 -6.98
CA TYR A 147 5.75 2.43 -5.69
C TYR A 147 5.97 3.52 -4.63
N ALA A 148 6.56 4.66 -4.99
CA ALA A 148 6.69 5.79 -4.07
C ALA A 148 5.32 6.34 -3.64
N GLY A 149 4.36 6.44 -4.58
CA GLY A 149 2.99 6.86 -4.29
C GLY A 149 2.26 5.87 -3.36
N LEU A 150 2.39 4.56 -3.62
CA LEU A 150 1.82 3.52 -2.76
C LEU A 150 2.43 3.56 -1.35
N CYS A 151 3.75 3.69 -1.24
CA CYS A 151 4.42 3.87 0.04
C CYS A 151 3.89 5.11 0.79
N ALA A 152 3.69 6.23 0.09
CA ALA A 152 3.12 7.44 0.69
C ALA A 152 1.69 7.23 1.20
N LEU A 153 0.84 6.53 0.44
CA LEU A 153 -0.52 6.16 0.87
C LEU A 153 -0.50 5.29 2.13
N ILE A 154 0.41 4.31 2.19
CA ILE A 154 0.62 3.49 3.38
C ILE A 154 1.06 4.33 4.58
N CYS A 155 1.97 5.29 4.38
CA CYS A 155 2.38 6.22 5.42
C CYS A 155 1.21 7.05 5.97
N VAL A 156 0.28 7.49 5.11
CA VAL A 156 -0.96 8.16 5.53
C VAL A 156 -1.83 7.23 6.38
N HIS A 157 -1.99 5.96 5.99
CA HIS A 157 -2.71 4.97 6.78
C HIS A 157 -2.07 4.74 8.16
N LEU A 158 -0.74 4.66 8.23
CA LEU A 158 0.00 4.53 9.49
C LEU A 158 -0.13 5.77 10.38
N TRP A 159 -0.05 6.96 9.80
CA TRP A 159 -0.25 8.21 10.53
C TRP A 159 -1.65 8.28 11.15
N THR A 160 -2.69 7.98 10.37
CA THR A 160 -4.08 7.99 10.86
C THR A 160 -4.30 6.97 11.96
N LEU A 161 -3.72 5.77 11.85
CA LEU A 161 -3.72 4.76 12.92
C LEU A 161 -3.06 5.26 14.22
N ARG A 162 -1.93 5.99 14.13
CA ARG A 162 -1.25 6.58 15.31
C ARG A 162 -2.12 7.60 16.03
N ARG A 163 -2.91 8.41 15.30
CA ARG A 163 -3.82 9.41 15.89
C ARG A 163 -4.94 8.75 16.70
N PHE A 164 -5.49 7.63 16.23
CA PHE A 164 -6.46 6.83 16.99
C PHE A 164 -5.88 6.25 18.29
N LYS A 165 -4.56 6.00 18.35
CA LYS A 165 -3.88 5.50 19.56
C LYS A 165 -3.67 6.60 20.62
N LYS A 166 -3.60 7.88 20.23
CA LYS A 166 -3.37 9.04 21.12
C LYS A 166 -4.65 9.73 21.61
N GLY A 167 -5.76 9.63 20.88
CA GLY A 167 -7.03 10.31 21.20
C GLY A 167 -7.96 9.55 22.17
N ARG A 168 -7.45 8.58 22.92
CA ARG A 168 -8.14 7.82 23.98
C ARG A 168 -7.18 7.59 25.13
#